data_AF-A0A814H774-F1
#
_entry.id   AF-A0A814H774-F1
#
_cell.length_a   1.000
_cell.length_b   1.000
_cell.length_c   1.000
_cell.angle_alpha   90.00
_cell.angle_beta   90.00
_cell.angle_gamma   90.00
#
_symmetry.space_group_name_H-M   'P 1'
#
loop_
_entity.id
_entity.type
_entity.pdbx_description
1 polymer ?
#
loop_
_entity_poly.entity_id
_entity_poly.type
_entity_poly.pdbx_seq_one_letter_code
_entity_poly.pdbx_strand_id
1 'polypeptide(L)'
;MQKNDFSSTLNWKESKGHFQHLFNLSENQNNLGQYSDKKFYGSEFFGGKKKAEFDKWYDSVKHEIFDFKQQFLDYCWNDVVLLADGFVAFRKIIMERTKLSSTDYGIDLFLTSITLLPYVIIFSDPK
;
A
#
# COMPACT_ATOMS: atom_id res chain seq x y z
N MET A 1 -18.62 7.42 12.16
CA MET A 1 -18.12 6.28 11.35
C MET A 1 -16.60 6.28 11.46
N GLN A 2 -16.00 5.32 12.17
CA GLN A 2 -14.54 5.14 12.11
C GLN A 2 -14.20 4.78 10.66
N LYS A 3 -13.47 5.66 9.97
CA LYS A 3 -12.86 5.32 8.69
C LYS A 3 -11.66 4.44 9.03
N ASN A 4 -11.85 3.12 8.99
CA ASN A 4 -10.75 2.19 9.12
C ASN A 4 -9.94 2.27 7.83
N ASP A 5 -8.63 2.49 7.96
CA ASP A 5 -7.72 2.49 6.82
C ASP A 5 -7.54 1.05 6.30
N PHE A 6 -7.33 0.90 5.00
CA PHE A 6 -7.20 -0.43 4.38
C PHE A 6 -6.06 -1.24 5.00
N SER A 7 -4.90 -0.61 5.20
CA SER A 7 -3.71 -1.21 5.82
C SER A 7 -4.01 -1.71 7.24
N SER A 8 -4.77 -0.92 8.01
CA SER A 8 -5.16 -1.29 9.38
C SER A 8 -6.08 -2.51 9.43
N THR A 9 -6.92 -2.71 8.40
CA THR A 9 -7.83 -3.86 8.31
C THR A 9 -7.06 -5.17 8.13
N LEU A 10 -5.88 -5.10 7.51
CA LEU A 10 -5.00 -6.25 7.27
C LEU A 10 -3.92 -6.41 8.34
N ASN A 11 -3.93 -5.61 9.41
CA ASN A 11 -2.86 -5.52 10.40
C ASN A 11 -1.47 -5.24 9.79
N TRP A 12 -1.44 -4.57 8.64
CA TRP A 12 -0.20 -4.22 7.97
C TRP A 12 0.50 -3.09 8.73
N LYS A 13 1.79 -3.26 9.02
CA LYS A 13 2.60 -2.17 9.55
C LYS A 13 3.05 -1.29 8.39
N GLU A 14 2.51 -0.08 8.31
CA GLU A 14 2.94 0.92 7.34
C GLU A 14 4.46 1.10 7.37
N SER A 15 5.05 1.31 6.19
CA SER A 15 6.45 1.72 6.07
C SER A 15 6.66 3.05 6.80
N LYS A 16 7.86 3.28 7.37
CA LYS A 16 8.15 4.35 8.33
C LYS A 16 8.09 5.80 7.79
N GLY A 17 7.51 6.05 6.63
CA GLY A 17 7.54 7.38 6.01
C GLY A 17 6.40 7.67 5.05
N HIS A 18 6.33 8.93 4.63
CA HIS A 18 5.38 9.41 3.62
C HIS A 18 6.09 9.60 2.28
N PHE A 19 5.45 9.19 1.19
CA PHE A 19 5.97 9.35 -0.16
C PHE A 19 5.55 10.68 -0.80
N GLN A 20 6.44 11.28 -1.62
CA GLN A 20 6.24 12.57 -2.27
C GLN A 20 5.49 12.41 -3.60
N HIS A 21 4.18 12.16 -3.55
CA HIS A 21 3.38 11.83 -4.74
C HIS A 21 3.49 12.86 -5.88
N LEU A 22 3.50 14.16 -5.56
CA LEU A 22 3.58 15.22 -6.58
C LEU A 22 5.01 15.48 -7.07
N PHE A 23 6.02 14.86 -6.44
CA PHE A 23 7.41 14.92 -6.87
C PHE A 23 7.77 13.78 -7.86
N ASN A 24 6.84 12.84 -8.08
CA ASN A 24 7.00 11.73 -9.01
C ASN A 24 6.90 12.17 -10.47
N LEU A 25 7.96 12.81 -10.93
CA LEU A 25 8.18 13.25 -12.30
C LEU A 25 9.41 12.55 -12.86
N SER A 26 9.44 12.33 -14.18
CA SER A 26 10.55 11.65 -14.86
C SER A 26 11.91 12.29 -14.58
N GLU A 27 11.92 13.61 -14.47
CA GLU A 27 13.07 14.46 -14.22
C GLU A 27 13.64 14.28 -12.80
N ASN A 28 12.81 13.83 -11.86
CA ASN A 28 13.16 13.65 -10.46
C ASN A 28 13.56 12.21 -10.10
N GLN A 29 13.43 11.26 -11.03
CA GLN A 29 13.62 9.81 -10.75
C GLN A 29 15.03 9.46 -10.28
N ASN A 30 16.05 10.25 -10.65
CA ASN A 30 17.43 10.08 -10.22
C ASN A 30 17.86 11.09 -9.16
N ASN A 31 16.91 11.76 -8.50
CA ASN A 31 17.21 12.76 -7.48
C ASN A 31 17.78 12.07 -6.22
N LEU A 32 18.95 12.55 -5.82
CA LEU A 32 19.58 12.24 -4.55
C LEU A 32 19.88 13.57 -3.86
N GLY A 33 19.06 13.94 -2.88
CA GLY A 33 19.05 15.29 -2.32
C GLY A 33 18.35 15.36 -0.98
N GLN A 34 18.02 16.55 -0.50
CA GLN A 34 17.19 16.69 0.70
C GLN A 34 15.73 16.34 0.40
N TYR A 35 14.96 16.03 1.44
CA TYR A 35 13.51 15.87 1.34
C TYR A 35 12.87 17.11 0.68
N SER A 36 11.94 16.88 -0.25
CA SER A 36 11.25 17.98 -0.94
C SER A 36 10.35 18.76 0.02
N ASP A 37 9.93 19.96 -0.40
CA ASP A 37 8.91 20.74 0.31
C ASP A 37 7.62 19.94 0.63
N LYS A 38 7.00 20.24 1.77
CA LYS A 38 5.74 19.64 2.27
C LYS A 38 4.61 19.65 1.23
N LYS A 39 4.59 20.61 0.31
CA LYS A 39 3.59 20.68 -0.77
C LYS A 39 3.61 19.45 -1.67
N PHE A 40 4.75 18.79 -1.85
CA PHE A 40 4.85 17.64 -2.75
C PHE A 40 4.23 16.34 -2.21
N TYR A 41 3.82 16.34 -0.95
CA TYR A 41 3.17 15.21 -0.28
C TYR A 41 1.64 15.27 -0.35
N GLY A 42 1.06 16.33 -0.91
CA GLY A 42 -0.38 16.58 -0.83
C GLY A 42 -0.85 16.87 0.60
N SER A 43 0.04 17.41 1.45
CA SER A 43 -0.23 17.63 2.87
C SER A 43 -1.35 18.65 3.12
N GLU A 44 -1.69 19.47 2.13
CA GLU A 44 -2.85 20.36 2.13
C GLU A 44 -4.19 19.63 2.24
N PHE A 45 -4.25 18.35 1.85
CA PHE A 45 -5.46 17.53 1.92
C PHE A 45 -5.57 16.74 3.23
N PHE A 46 -4.59 16.85 4.13
CA PHE A 46 -4.62 16.10 5.38
C PHE A 46 -5.56 16.76 6.39
N GLY A 47 -6.44 15.95 7.02
CA GLY A 47 -7.22 16.40 8.17
C GLY A 47 -6.33 16.71 9.38
N GLY A 48 -6.80 17.56 10.30
CA GLY A 48 -5.97 18.18 11.35
C GLY A 48 -5.06 17.23 12.14
N LYS A 49 -5.55 16.05 12.56
CA LYS A 49 -4.74 15.05 13.27
C LYS A 49 -3.62 14.49 12.39
N LYS A 50 -3.96 14.03 11.18
CA LYS A 50 -2.99 13.48 10.20
C LYS A 50 -1.97 14.53 9.78
N LYS A 51 -2.39 15.80 9.67
CA LYS A 51 -1.50 16.91 9.35
C LYS A 51 -0.46 17.15 10.45
N ALA A 52 -0.86 17.12 11.71
CA ALA A 52 0.05 17.28 12.84
C ALA A 52 1.07 16.12 12.95
N GLU A 53 0.61 14.88 12.73
CA GLU A 53 1.48 13.69 12.68
C GLU A 53 2.50 13.79 11.53
N PHE A 54 2.04 14.18 10.34
CA PHE A 54 2.90 14.43 9.18
C PHE A 54 3.92 15.54 9.45
N ASP A 55 3.50 16.68 10.02
CA ASP A 55 4.40 17.80 10.27
C ASP A 55 5.52 17.40 11.24
N LYS A 56 5.18 16.66 12.30
CA LYS A 56 6.16 16.13 13.25
C LYS A 56 7.14 15.17 12.59
N TRP A 57 6.64 14.26 11.76
CA TRP A 57 7.50 13.35 10.99
C TRP A 57 8.41 14.13 10.04
N TYR A 58 7.86 15.05 9.24
CA TYR A 58 8.63 15.82 8.28
C TYR A 58 9.75 16.62 8.95
N ASP A 59 9.47 17.27 10.08
CA ASP A 59 10.48 18.03 10.81
C ASP A 59 11.63 17.14 11.34
N SER A 60 11.39 15.84 11.52
CA SER A 60 12.43 14.89 11.91
C SER A 60 13.35 14.45 10.77
N VAL A 61 12.86 14.43 9.52
CA VAL A 61 13.60 13.89 8.36
C VAL A 61 14.02 14.94 7.33
N LYS A 62 13.47 16.17 7.37
CA LYS A 62 13.63 17.18 6.29
C LYS A 62 15.06 17.55 5.90
N HIS A 63 16.03 17.31 6.76
CA HIS A 63 17.45 17.61 6.52
C HIS A 63 18.28 16.38 6.15
N GLU A 64 17.67 15.19 6.15
CA GLU A 64 18.30 13.94 5.74
C GLU A 64 18.38 13.83 4.21
N ILE A 65 19.18 12.87 3.74
CA ILE A 65 19.28 12.54 2.31
C ILE A 65 18.10 11.63 1.93
N PHE A 66 17.38 12.08 0.91
CA PHE A 66 16.31 11.39 0.24
C PHE A 66 16.82 10.82 -1.10
N ASP A 67 16.88 9.50 -1.20
CA ASP A 67 17.07 8.77 -2.46
C ASP A 67 15.69 8.50 -3.08
N PHE A 68 15.31 9.29 -4.09
CA PHE A 68 13.99 9.16 -4.69
C PHE A 68 13.77 7.79 -5.30
N LYS A 69 14.78 7.23 -5.96
CA LYS A 69 14.67 5.96 -6.68
C LYS A 69 14.43 4.81 -5.71
N GLN A 70 15.19 4.77 -4.61
CA GLN A 70 15.02 3.74 -3.59
C GLN A 70 13.63 3.85 -2.94
N GLN A 71 13.23 5.05 -2.52
CA GLN A 71 11.94 5.28 -1.87
C GLN A 71 10.76 4.98 -2.79
N PHE A 72 10.89 5.26 -4.09
CA PHE A 72 9.86 4.92 -5.08
C PHE A 72 9.70 3.41 -5.24
N LEU A 73 10.80 2.66 -5.32
CA LEU A 73 10.76 1.20 -5.41
C LEU A 73 10.16 0.58 -4.14
N ASP A 74 10.58 1.04 -2.97
CA ASP A 74 10.05 0.57 -1.68
C ASP A 74 8.55 0.86 -1.57
N TYR A 75 8.11 2.05 -1.98
CA TYR A 75 6.70 2.41 -2.02
C TYR A 75 5.89 1.49 -2.95
N CYS A 76 6.34 1.32 -4.20
CA CYS A 76 5.65 0.45 -5.17
C CYS A 76 5.59 -1.01 -4.71
N TRP A 77 6.69 -1.52 -4.14
CA TRP A 77 6.72 -2.88 -3.62
C TRP A 77 5.72 -3.06 -2.47
N ASN A 78 5.73 -2.14 -1.51
CA ASN A 78 4.81 -2.20 -0.37
C ASN A 78 3.34 -2.12 -0.80
N ASP A 79 2.99 -1.24 -1.75
CA ASP A 79 1.62 -1.13 -2.28
C ASP A 79 1.20 -2.43 -2.99
N VAL A 80 2.07 -3.01 -3.80
CA VAL A 80 1.78 -4.28 -4.49
C VAL A 80 1.54 -5.41 -3.49
N VAL A 81 2.39 -5.54 -2.46
CA VAL A 81 2.22 -6.58 -1.45
C VAL A 81 0.96 -6.35 -0.61
N LEU A 82 0.72 -5.11 -0.15
CA LEU A 82 -0.47 -4.78 0.64
C LEU A 82 -1.76 -5.05 -0.15
N LEU A 83 -1.81 -4.67 -1.43
CA LEU A 83 -2.96 -4.94 -2.28
C LEU A 83 -3.12 -6.44 -2.54
N ALA A 84 -2.02 -7.17 -2.78
CA ALA A 84 -2.05 -8.63 -2.96
C ALA A 84 -2.62 -9.34 -1.72
N ASP A 85 -2.16 -8.98 -0.52
CA ASP A 85 -2.68 -9.52 0.74
C ASP A 85 -4.17 -9.20 0.91
N GLY A 86 -4.57 -7.98 0.57
CA GLY A 86 -5.97 -7.59 0.54
C GLY A 86 -6.81 -8.40 -0.44
N PHE A 87 -6.28 -8.70 -1.63
CA PHE A 87 -6.93 -9.57 -2.61
C PHE A 87 -7.08 -11.00 -2.10
N VAL A 88 -6.06 -11.55 -1.44
CA VAL A 88 -6.11 -12.88 -0.82
C VAL A 88 -7.16 -12.93 0.30
N ALA A 89 -7.20 -11.91 1.16
CA ALA A 89 -8.19 -11.79 2.22
C ALA A 89 -9.62 -11.68 1.64
N PHE A 90 -9.80 -10.86 0.60
CA PHE A 90 -11.08 -10.72 -0.10
C PHE A 90 -11.54 -12.04 -0.73
N ARG A 91 -10.63 -12.78 -1.41
CA ARG A 91 -10.91 -14.10 -1.99
C ARG A 91 -11.44 -15.06 -0.92
N LYS A 92 -10.73 -15.15 0.20
CA LYS A 92 -11.11 -16.02 1.32
C LYS A 92 -12.52 -15.68 1.82
N ILE A 93 -12.81 -14.39 2.04
CA ILE A 93 -14.13 -13.94 2.50
C ILE A 93 -15.24 -14.33 1.51
N ILE A 94 -15.04 -14.11 0.21
CA ILE A 94 -16.04 -14.45 -0.80
C ILE A 94 -16.28 -15.95 -0.83
N MET A 95 -15.22 -16.76 -0.88
CA MET A 95 -15.35 -18.22 -0.88
C MET A 95 -16.08 -18.70 0.36
N GLU A 96 -15.74 -18.20 1.56
CA GLU A 96 -16.42 -18.55 2.81
C GLU A 96 -17.90 -18.15 2.82
N ARG A 97 -18.24 -16.96 2.32
CA ARG A 97 -19.61 -16.43 2.35
C ARG A 97 -20.53 -17.03 1.31
N THR A 98 -19.98 -17.62 0.26
CA THR A 98 -20.75 -18.19 -0.85
C THR A 98 -20.89 -19.72 -0.76
N LYS A 99 -20.36 -20.35 0.29
CA LYS A 99 -20.60 -21.79 0.54
C LYS A 99 -22.07 -22.05 0.78
N LEU A 100 -22.64 -22.99 0.02
CA LEU A 100 -24.03 -23.42 0.19
C LEU A 100 -24.16 -24.68 1.06
N SER A 101 -23.06 -25.41 1.28
CA SER A 101 -23.02 -26.61 2.13
C SER A 101 -21.63 -26.85 2.73
N SER A 102 -21.51 -27.82 3.62
CA SER A 102 -20.24 -28.20 4.24
C SER A 102 -19.22 -28.81 3.27
N THR A 103 -19.68 -29.37 2.15
CA THR A 103 -18.83 -29.94 1.10
C THR A 103 -18.55 -28.96 -0.04
N ASP A 104 -19.15 -27.78 0.00
CA ASP A 104 -18.98 -26.73 -1.01
C ASP A 104 -17.78 -25.84 -0.65
N TYR A 105 -16.94 -25.57 -1.64
CA TYR A 105 -15.77 -24.70 -1.50
C TYR A 105 -16.12 -23.21 -1.66
N GLY A 106 -17.32 -22.90 -2.16
CA GLY A 106 -17.76 -21.55 -2.47
C GLY A 106 -17.30 -21.08 -3.85
N ILE A 107 -17.69 -19.87 -4.23
CA ILE A 107 -17.36 -19.27 -5.51
C ILE A 107 -15.96 -18.64 -5.43
N ASP A 108 -15.05 -19.16 -6.24
CA ASP A 108 -13.74 -18.54 -6.46
C ASP A 108 -13.75 -17.65 -7.70
N LEU A 109 -13.94 -16.35 -7.48
CA LEU A 109 -13.94 -15.32 -8.53
C LEU A 109 -12.63 -15.26 -9.31
N PHE A 110 -11.54 -15.81 -8.78
CA PHE A 110 -10.20 -15.66 -9.34
C PHE A 110 -9.85 -16.75 -10.36
N LEU A 111 -10.54 -17.90 -10.35
CA LEU A 111 -10.33 -18.97 -11.32
C LEU A 111 -10.84 -18.61 -12.73
N THR A 112 -11.81 -17.68 -12.81
CA THR A 112 -12.48 -17.34 -14.07
C THR A 112 -12.06 -15.99 -14.65
N SER A 113 -11.42 -15.12 -13.87
CA SER A 113 -11.48 -13.68 -14.17
C SER A 113 -10.17 -12.90 -14.09
N ILE A 114 -9.00 -13.50 -13.79
CA ILE A 114 -7.75 -12.72 -13.72
C ILE A 114 -6.60 -13.31 -14.56
N THR A 115 -6.07 -12.45 -15.44
CA THR A 115 -4.90 -12.70 -16.32
C THR A 115 -3.55 -12.36 -15.70
N LEU A 116 -3.51 -11.59 -14.59
CA LEU A 116 -2.27 -11.08 -13.97
C LEU A 116 -1.79 -11.86 -12.74
N LEU A 117 -2.54 -12.88 -12.29
CA LEU A 117 -2.31 -13.58 -11.02
C LEU A 117 -1.38 -14.81 -10.99
N PRO A 118 -0.81 -15.35 -12.10
CA PRO A 118 0.03 -16.56 -11.96
C PRO A 118 1.19 -16.38 -10.97
N TYR A 119 1.80 -15.19 -10.90
CA TYR A 119 3.01 -15.01 -10.09
C TYR A 119 2.77 -14.78 -8.60
N VAL A 120 1.61 -14.28 -8.18
CA VAL A 120 1.37 -13.96 -6.74
C VAL A 120 0.77 -15.16 -6.00
N ILE A 121 -0.02 -16.01 -6.66
CA ILE A 121 -0.63 -17.19 -6.01
C ILE A 121 0.37 -18.35 -5.87
N ILE A 122 1.31 -18.52 -6.80
CA ILE A 122 2.25 -19.67 -6.79
C ILE A 122 3.16 -19.66 -5.54
N PHE A 123 3.43 -18.51 -4.92
CA PHE A 123 4.29 -18.42 -3.73
C PHE A 123 3.55 -18.46 -2.39
N SER A 124 2.21 -18.33 -2.39
CA SER A 124 1.41 -18.23 -1.16
C SER A 124 0.74 -19.54 -0.76
N ASP A 125 0.88 -20.61 -1.56
CA ASP A 125 0.35 -21.93 -1.24
C ASP A 125 1.48 -22.87 -0.78
N PRO A 126 1.66 -23.10 0.54
CA PRO A 126 2.50 -24.18 1.00
C PRO A 126 1.75 -25.49 0.75
N LYS A 127 2.38 -26.40 -0.03
CA LYS A 127 1.94 -27.78 -0.16
C LYS A 127 1.84 -28.49 1.18
#